data_AF-A0A101WTD8-F1
#
_entry.id   AF-A0A101WTD8-F1
#
_cell.length_a   1.000
_cell.length_b   1.000
_cell.length_c   1.000
_cell.angle_alpha   90.00
_cell.angle_beta   90.00
_cell.angle_gamma   90.00
#
_symmetry.space_group_name_H-M   'P 1'
#
loop_
_entity.id
_entity.type
_entity.pdbx_description
1 polymer ?
#
loop_
_entity_poly.entity_id
_entity_poly.type
_entity_poly.pdbx_seq_one_letter_code
_entity_poly.pdbx_strand_id
1 'polypeptide(L)'
;MVKWVRVLLVEEGKAPEVCELPNNLKALELTVQGYLEMIEINRSGCVVIYNGINKLTEKPVTRAEIKGTFIIARVKPPELESLSIQDIEILSKVYS
;
A
#
# COMPACT_ATOMS: atom_id res chain seq x y z
N MET A 1 -15.81 4.11 16.76
CA MET A 1 -14.95 5.16 16.17
C MET A 1 -14.08 4.48 15.13
N VAL A 2 -14.04 4.97 13.89
CA VAL A 2 -13.23 4.36 12.81
C VAL A 2 -11.79 4.85 12.97
N LYS A 3 -10.82 3.93 13.08
CA LYS A 3 -9.39 4.27 13.11
C LYS A 3 -8.94 4.66 11.70
N TRP A 4 -8.23 5.77 11.57
CA TRP A 4 -7.65 6.22 10.31
C TRP A 4 -6.14 5.99 10.32
N VAL A 5 -5.58 5.64 9.17
CA VAL A 5 -4.16 5.38 9.00
C VAL A 5 -3.60 6.16 7.83
N ARG A 6 -2.39 6.67 8.00
CA ARG A 6 -1.64 7.35 6.95
C ARG A 6 -0.93 6.33 6.07
N VAL A 7 -1.14 6.41 4.77
CA VAL A 7 -0.62 5.48 3.77
C VAL A 7 -0.02 6.25 2.59
N LEU A 8 0.69 5.55 1.72
CA LEU A 8 0.94 6.04 0.36
C LEU A 8 -0.07 5.42 -0.59
N LEU A 9 -0.78 6.25 -1.34
CA LEU A 9 -1.62 5.83 -2.46
C LEU A 9 -0.84 6.05 -3.75
N VAL A 10 -0.78 5.03 -4.59
CA VAL A 10 -0.12 5.11 -5.88
C VAL A 10 -1.12 4.72 -6.95
N GLU A 11 -1.59 5.73 -7.69
CA GLU A 11 -2.47 5.51 -8.83
C GLU A 11 -1.66 5.11 -10.07
N GLU A 12 -2.35 4.51 -11.05
CA GLU A 12 -1.71 4.14 -12.30
C GLU A 12 -1.15 5.36 -13.04
N GLY A 13 0.14 5.32 -13.36
CA GLY A 13 0.82 6.42 -14.06
C GLY A 13 1.12 7.66 -13.19
N LYS A 14 0.84 7.62 -11.89
CA LYS A 14 1.09 8.74 -10.98
C LYS A 14 2.13 8.40 -9.91
N ALA A 15 2.76 9.45 -9.41
CA ALA A 15 3.67 9.38 -8.27
C ALA A 15 2.89 9.07 -6.97
N PRO A 16 3.54 8.49 -5.95
CA PRO A 16 2.93 8.25 -4.65
C PRO A 16 2.44 9.52 -3.97
N GLU A 17 1.21 9.48 -3.46
CA GLU A 17 0.59 10.54 -2.67
C GLU A 17 0.36 10.07 -1.23
N VAL A 18 0.62 10.94 -0.25
CA VAL A 18 0.29 10.65 1.15
C VAL A 18 -1.20 10.93 1.37
N CYS A 19 -1.94 9.91 1.82
CA CYS A 19 -3.35 10.07 2.16
C CYS A 19 -3.70 9.37 3.47
N GLU A 20 -4.90 9.67 3.99
CA GLU A 20 -5.46 8.97 5.13
C GLU A 20 -6.63 8.09 4.67
N LEU A 21 -6.61 6.82 5.08
CA LEU A 21 -7.67 5.87 4.79
C LEU A 21 -8.25 5.30 6.09
N PRO A 22 -9.55 4.96 6.10
CA PRO A 22 -10.12 4.14 7.15
C PRO A 22 -9.37 2.80 7.24
N ASN A 23 -8.93 2.42 8.44
CA ASN A 23 -8.36 1.11 8.71
C ASN A 23 -9.47 0.06 8.79
N ASN A 24 -10.09 -0.22 7.64
CA ASN A 24 -11.07 -1.28 7.49
C ASN A 24 -10.93 -1.91 6.10
N LEU A 25 -11.27 -3.19 6.01
CA LEU A 25 -11.14 -3.97 4.79
C LEU A 25 -11.88 -3.33 3.60
N LYS A 26 -13.10 -2.86 3.83
CA LYS A 26 -13.97 -2.36 2.76
C LYS A 26 -13.44 -1.09 2.10
N ALA A 27 -12.86 -0.19 2.88
CA ALA A 27 -12.24 1.02 2.37
C ALA A 27 -11.03 0.68 1.48
N LEU A 28 -10.18 -0.25 1.92
CA LEU A 28 -9.03 -0.70 1.14
C LEU A 28 -9.46 -1.35 -0.19
N GLU A 29 -10.46 -2.24 -0.18
CA GLU A 29 -11.02 -2.88 -1.38
C GLU A 29 -11.56 -1.86 -2.38
N LEU A 30 -12.27 -0.84 -1.89
CA LEU A 30 -12.81 0.24 -2.73
C LEU A 30 -11.69 1.08 -3.34
N THR A 31 -10.62 1.35 -2.59
CA THR A 31 -9.48 2.15 -3.06
C THR A 31 -8.69 1.42 -4.15
N VAL A 32 -8.41 0.12 -4.01
CA VAL A 32 -7.68 -0.65 -5.04
C VAL A 32 -8.61 -1.23 -6.12
N GLN A 33 -9.92 -1.02 -5.99
CA GLN A 33 -10.96 -1.47 -6.92
C GLN A 33 -10.97 -2.99 -7.15
N GLY A 34 -10.86 -3.78 -6.09
CA GLY A 34 -10.90 -5.24 -6.22
C GLY A 34 -10.58 -6.02 -4.96
N TYR A 35 -10.23 -7.28 -5.18
CA TYR A 35 -9.83 -8.20 -4.11
C TYR A 35 -8.43 -7.81 -3.60
N LEU A 36 -8.29 -7.75 -2.28
CA LEU A 36 -7.02 -7.37 -1.66
C LEU A 36 -6.05 -8.54 -1.64
N GLU A 37 -4.86 -8.29 -2.19
CA GLU A 37 -3.66 -9.06 -1.88
C GLU A 37 -2.66 -8.16 -1.16
N MET A 38 -1.86 -8.76 -0.28
CA MET A 38 -0.79 -8.06 0.43
C MET A 38 0.54 -8.75 0.15
N ILE A 39 1.55 -7.96 -0.21
CA ILE A 39 2.91 -8.43 -0.40
C ILE A 39 3.89 -7.58 0.39
N GLU A 40 4.75 -8.25 1.16
CA GLU A 40 5.84 -7.57 1.86
C GLU A 40 6.85 -7.02 0.87
N ILE A 41 7.39 -5.85 1.20
CA ILE A 41 8.39 -5.14 0.40
C ILE A 41 9.71 -5.03 1.16
N ASN A 42 10.74 -4.47 0.51
CA ASN A 42 12.07 -4.27 1.11
C ASN A 42 12.09 -3.09 2.11
N ARG A 43 11.13 -3.07 3.04
CA ARG A 43 11.02 -2.17 4.19
C ARG A 43 10.25 -2.90 5.28
N SER A 44 10.94 -3.22 6.39
CA SER A 44 10.37 -4.06 7.45
C SER A 44 9.06 -3.51 8.00
N GLY A 45 8.05 -4.39 8.06
CA GLY A 45 6.70 -4.09 8.52
C GLY A 45 5.85 -3.30 7.54
N CYS A 46 6.32 -3.02 6.31
CA CYS A 46 5.53 -2.39 5.26
C CYS A 46 5.10 -3.42 4.22
N VAL A 47 3.90 -3.21 3.67
CA VAL A 47 3.32 -4.05 2.61
C VAL A 47 2.76 -3.17 1.50
N VAL A 48 2.73 -3.72 0.29
CA VAL A 48 1.88 -3.25 -0.79
C VAL A 48 0.55 -3.99 -0.70
N ILE A 49 -0.54 -3.24 -0.67
CA ILE A 49 -1.92 -3.70 -0.75
C ILE A 49 -2.42 -3.33 -2.14
N TYR A 50 -2.81 -4.32 -2.94
CA TYR A 50 -3.12 -4.11 -4.35
C TYR A 50 -4.27 -5.02 -4.78
N ASN A 51 -4.78 -4.78 -5.99
CA ASN A 51 -5.78 -5.64 -6.61
C ASN A 51 -5.15 -6.95 -7.08
N GLY A 52 -5.49 -8.06 -6.43
CA GLY A 52 -4.91 -9.39 -6.62
C GLY A 52 -5.19 -10.10 -7.95
N ILE A 53 -5.79 -9.43 -8.94
CA ILE A 53 -6.07 -10.02 -10.27
C ILE A 53 -4.81 -10.62 -10.89
N ASN A 54 -3.66 -9.95 -10.72
CA ASN A 54 -2.36 -10.46 -11.16
C ASN A 54 -1.53 -10.80 -9.92
N LYS A 55 -1.29 -12.09 -9.67
CA LYS A 55 -0.43 -12.51 -8.56
C LYS A 55 1.00 -12.05 -8.81
N LEU A 56 1.56 -11.35 -7.84
CA LEU A 56 2.96 -10.96 -7.82
C LEU A 56 3.75 -12.07 -7.12
N THR A 57 4.66 -12.72 -7.83
CA THR A 57 5.37 -13.91 -7.34
C THR A 57 6.81 -13.62 -6.93
N GLU A 58 7.37 -12.49 -7.34
CA GLU A 58 8.77 -12.13 -7.09
C GLU A 58 8.88 -11.00 -6.06
N LYS A 59 9.86 -11.11 -5.17
CA LYS A 59 10.24 -10.06 -4.21
C LYS A 59 11.69 -9.64 -4.51
N PRO A 60 12.04 -8.35 -4.42
CA PRO A 60 11.18 -7.23 -4.05
C PRO A 60 10.31 -6.74 -5.21
N VAL A 61 9.03 -6.47 -4.92
CA VAL A 61 8.10 -5.90 -5.90
C VAL A 61 8.45 -4.46 -6.20
N THR A 62 8.64 -4.15 -7.48
CA THR A 62 8.86 -2.79 -8.00
C THR A 62 7.55 -2.14 -8.45
N ARG A 63 7.54 -0.81 -8.58
CA ARG A 63 6.41 -0.04 -9.12
C ARG A 63 5.94 -0.56 -10.50
N ALA A 64 6.86 -1.00 -11.35
CA ALA A 64 6.57 -1.40 -12.74
C ALA A 64 5.77 -2.71 -12.84
N GLU A 65 5.92 -3.58 -11.84
CA GLU A 65 5.24 -4.88 -11.76
C GLU A 65 3.78 -4.74 -11.31
N ILE A 66 3.47 -3.70 -10.54
CA ILE A 66 2.11 -3.45 -10.04
C ILE A 66 1.31 -2.68 -11.09
N LYS A 67 0.23 -3.31 -11.59
CA LYS A 67 -0.74 -2.67 -12.49
C LYS A 67 -1.92 -2.09 -11.70
N GLY A 68 -2.41 -0.92 -12.10
CA GLY A 68 -3.49 -0.23 -11.43
C GLY A 68 -3.08 0.50 -10.14
N THR A 69 -4.09 0.83 -9.33
CA THR A 69 -3.95 1.54 -8.05
C THR A 69 -3.56 0.57 -6.93
N PHE A 70 -2.61 0.99 -6.09
CA PHE A 70 -2.22 0.25 -4.89
C PHE A 70 -1.92 1.18 -3.73
N ILE A 71 -1.89 0.60 -2.53
CA ILE A 71 -1.63 1.29 -1.27
C ILE A 71 -0.36 0.71 -0.67
N ILE A 72 0.50 1.54 -0.11
CA ILE A 72 1.60 1.11 0.75
C ILE A 72 1.26 1.50 2.18
N ALA A 73 1.27 0.52 3.09
CA ALA A 73 0.92 0.72 4.49
C ALA A 73 1.89 -0.03 5.42
N ARG A 74 1.93 0.36 6.69
CA ARG A 74 2.60 -0.40 7.75
C ARG A 74 1.59 -1.39 8.35
N VAL A 75 2.04 -2.61 8.62
CA VAL A 75 1.24 -3.67 9.24
C VAL A 75 1.80 -3.94 10.62
N LYS A 76 0.91 -3.87 11.62
CA LYS A 76 1.15 -4.32 12.98
C LYS A 76 0.02 -5.30 13.31
N PRO A 77 0.22 -6.60 13.04
CA PRO A 77 -0.86 -7.58 13.11
C PRO A 77 -1.64 -7.49 14.43
N PRO A 78 -2.98 -7.51 14.38
CA PRO A 78 -3.82 -7.82 13.21
C PRO A 78 -4.23 -6.59 12.35
N GLU A 79 -3.67 -5.40 12.58
CA GLU A 79 -4.17 -4.15 12.00
C GLU A 79 -3.13 -3.41 11.14
N LEU A 80 -3.60 -2.45 10.33
CA LEU A 80 -2.73 -1.42 9.76
C LEU A 80 -2.33 -0.38 10.82
N GLU A 81 -1.15 0.20 10.59
CA GLU A 81 -0.61 1.34 11.31
C GLU A 81 -0.21 2.43 10.30
N SER A 82 -0.24 3.68 10.75
CA SER A 82 0.22 4.81 9.93
C SER A 82 1.69 4.64 9.58
N LEU A 83 2.04 4.95 8.33
CA LEU A 83 3.43 5.11 7.92
C LEU A 83 4.10 6.22 8.74
N SER A 84 5.34 5.96 9.17
CA SER A 84 6.19 7.00 9.74
C SER A 84 6.67 7.97 8.66
N ILE A 85 7.15 9.16 9.06
CA ILE A 85 7.75 10.13 8.13
C ILE A 85 8.91 9.48 7.36
N GLN A 86 9.74 8.69 8.04
CA GLN A 86 10.85 7.97 7.40
C GLN A 86 10.35 6.94 6.38
N ASP A 87 9.26 6.22 6.68
CA ASP A 87 8.67 5.28 5.71
C ASP A 87 8.20 6.02 4.47
N ILE A 88 7.50 7.15 4.63
CA ILE A 88 7.01 7.98 3.53
C ILE A 88 8.18 8.45 2.65
N GLU A 89 9.22 9.06 3.25
CA GLU A 89 10.36 9.60 2.49
C GLU A 89 11.09 8.53 1.66
N ILE A 90 11.25 7.32 2.22
CA ILE A 90 11.92 6.22 1.54
C ILE A 90 11.02 5.65 0.44
N LEU A 91 9.77 5.31 0.79
CA LEU A 91 8.87 4.59 -0.10
C LEU A 91 8.36 5.48 -1.24
N SER A 92 8.17 6.78 -1.01
CA SER A 92 7.87 7.72 -2.08
C SER A 92 8.96 7.73 -3.15
N LYS A 93 10.25 7.64 -2.78
CA LYS A 93 11.35 7.58 -3.76
C LYS A 93 11.43 6.25 -4.50
N VAL A 94 11.14 5.13 -3.82
CA VAL A 94 11.20 3.78 -4.41
C VAL A 94 10.06 3.54 -5.39
N TYR A 95 8.89 4.12 -5.15
CA TYR A 95 7.67 3.90 -5.94
C TYR A 95 7.22 5.12 -6.77
N SER A 96 8.08 6.13 -6.92
CA SER A 96 7.89 7.24 -7.87
C SER A 96 7.99 6.79 -9.33
#